data_AF-A0A839LJB9-F1
#
_entry.id   AF-A0A839LJB9-F1
#
_cell.length_a   1.000
_cell.length_b   1.000
_cell.length_c   1.000
_cell.angle_alpha   90.00
_cell.angle_beta   90.00
_cell.angle_gamma   90.00
#
_symmetry.space_group_name_H-M   'P 1'
#
loop_
_entity.id
_entity.type
_entity.pdbx_description
1 polymer ?
#
loop_
_entity_poly.entity_id
_entity_poly.type
_entity_poly.pdbx_seq_one_letter_code
_entity_poly.pdbx_strand_id
1 'polypeptide(L)'
;MLPVAHALALLGLAQLESGDLQLSPLGRRNVEGGHALRQELFGQQLLDRVPLVAHIRHSLEQQSSGQLPEQPVLRLPTGELEAQDEPV
;
A
#
# COMPACT_ATOMS: atom_id res chain seq x y z
N MET A 1 17.13 4.91 -0.71
CA MET A 1 16.62 3.82 -1.57
C MET A 1 15.75 2.82 -0.80
N LEU A 2 15.97 2.61 0.50
CA LEU A 2 15.19 1.67 1.32
C LEU A 2 13.65 1.90 1.38
N PRO A 3 13.10 3.13 1.38
CA PRO A 3 11.65 3.33 1.53
C PRO A 3 10.81 2.65 0.46
N VAL A 4 11.29 2.65 -0.80
CA VAL A 4 10.57 2.03 -1.91
C VAL A 4 10.63 0.50 -1.81
N ALA A 5 11.78 -0.06 -1.44
CA ALA A 5 11.93 -1.51 -1.24
C ALA A 5 10.99 -2.02 -0.14
N HIS A 6 10.93 -1.31 0.99
CA HIS A 6 9.99 -1.63 2.08
C HIS A 6 8.53 -1.48 1.65
N ALA A 7 8.18 -0.43 0.90
CA ALA A 7 6.81 -0.28 0.39
C ALA A 7 6.41 -1.42 -0.55
N LEU A 8 7.31 -1.85 -1.44
CA LEU A 8 7.06 -2.99 -2.34
C LEU A 8 6.91 -4.31 -1.56
N ALA A 9 7.68 -4.49 -0.49
CA ALA A 9 7.56 -5.64 0.41
C ALA A 9 6.24 -5.63 1.18
N LEU A 10 5.85 -4.48 1.75
CA LEU A 10 4.56 -4.28 2.42
C LEU A 10 3.37 -4.61 1.50
N LEU A 11 3.45 -4.19 0.24
CA LEU A 11 2.43 -4.48 -0.78
C LEU A 11 2.51 -5.89 -1.37
N GLY A 12 3.47 -6.72 -0.94
CA GLY A 12 3.66 -8.09 -1.45
C GLY A 12 4.11 -8.16 -2.92
N LEU A 13 4.59 -7.05 -3.48
CA LEU A 13 5.10 -6.95 -4.85
C LEU A 13 6.55 -7.43 -4.95
N ALA A 14 7.27 -7.39 -3.84
CA ALA A 14 8.63 -7.89 -3.74
C ALA A 14 8.88 -8.56 -2.40
N GLN A 15 9.93 -9.35 -2.32
CA GLN A 15 10.52 -9.86 -1.09
C GLN A 15 11.83 -9.11 -0.87
N LEU A 16 12.05 -8.65 0.36
CA LEU A 16 13.28 -7.99 0.78
C LEU A 16 14.00 -8.92 1.76
N GLU A 17 15.10 -9.52 1.34
CA GLU A 17 15.89 -10.46 2.14
C GLU A 17 17.35 -10.01 2.15
N SER A 18 17.91 -9.76 3.34
CA SER A 18 19.33 -9.42 3.51
C SER A 18 19.88 -8.28 2.62
N GLY A 19 19.02 -7.35 2.20
CA GLY A 19 19.37 -6.23 1.32
C GLY A 19 19.11 -6.48 -0.18
N ASP A 20 18.74 -7.71 -0.55
CA ASP A 20 18.32 -8.07 -1.89
C ASP A 20 16.81 -7.94 -2.06
N LEU A 21 16.40 -7.35 -3.18
CA LEU A 21 15.00 -7.18 -3.54
C LEU A 21 14.65 -8.10 -4.71
N GLN A 22 13.73 -9.03 -4.48
CA GLN A 22 13.27 -9.97 -5.49
C GLN A 22 11.78 -9.76 -5.78
N LEU A 23 11.39 -9.70 -7.06
CA LEU A 23 9.96 -9.59 -7.40
C LEU A 23 9.21 -10.85 -6.98
N SER A 24 8.04 -10.67 -6.37
CA SER A 24 7.10 -11.77 -6.16
C SER A 24 6.45 -12.16 -7.51
N PRO A 25 5.77 -13.32 -7.61
CA PRO A 25 4.97 -13.64 -8.79
C PRO A 25 3.95 -12.55 -9.13
N LEU A 26 3.35 -11.92 -8.10
CA LEU A 26 2.39 -10.83 -8.27
C LEU A 26 3.08 -9.54 -8.74
N GLY A 27 4.28 -9.24 -8.20
CA GLY A 27 5.11 -8.14 -8.66
C GLY A 27 5.54 -8.27 -10.12
N ARG A 28 5.95 -9.47 -10.55
CA ARG A 28 6.24 -9.76 -11.97
C ARG A 28 5.02 -9.49 -12.85
N ARG A 29 3.86 -10.05 -12.48
CA ARG A 29 2.60 -9.83 -13.21
C ARG A 29 2.20 -8.35 -13.26
N ASN A 30 2.49 -7.58 -12.21
CA ASN A 30 2.28 -6.13 -12.21
C ASN A 30 3.21 -5.48 -13.25
N VAL A 31 4.53 -5.66 -13.17
CA VAL A 31 5.48 -5.00 -14.08
C VAL A 31 5.27 -5.39 -15.56
N GLU A 32 5.01 -6.67 -15.82
CA GLU A 32 4.77 -7.21 -17.17
C GLU A 32 3.39 -6.82 -17.73
N GLY A 33 2.44 -6.47 -16.86
CA GLY A 33 1.09 -6.10 -17.23
C GLY A 33 1.01 -4.74 -17.94
N GLY A 34 -0.02 -4.57 -18.77
CA GLY A 34 -0.39 -3.26 -19.33
C GLY A 34 -0.86 -2.28 -18.25
N HIS A 35 -1.05 -1.01 -18.62
CA HIS A 35 -1.38 0.07 -17.67
C HIS A 35 -2.59 -0.23 -16.78
N ALA A 36 -3.70 -0.70 -17.37
CA ALA A 36 -4.92 -1.02 -16.62
C ALA A 36 -4.70 -2.15 -15.60
N LEU A 37 -4.02 -3.23 -16.01
CA LEU A 37 -3.71 -4.36 -15.11
C LEU A 37 -2.79 -3.94 -13.96
N ARG A 38 -1.84 -3.04 -14.22
CA ARG A 38 -0.99 -2.47 -13.18
C ARG A 38 -1.78 -1.71 -12.13
N GLN A 39 -2.70 -0.86 -12.56
CA GLN A 39 -3.55 -0.08 -11.65
C GLN A 39 -4.46 -0.99 -10.83
N GLU A 40 -5.06 -1.99 -11.46
CA GLU A 40 -5.91 -2.98 -10.78
C GLU A 40 -5.13 -3.75 -9.71
N LEU A 41 -4.01 -4.36 -10.09
CA LEU A 41 -3.20 -5.15 -9.15
C LEU A 41 -2.65 -4.31 -8.01
N PHE A 42 -2.12 -3.12 -8.31
CA PHE A 42 -1.58 -2.22 -7.29
C PHE A 42 -2.69 -1.71 -6.35
N GLY A 43 -3.83 -1.30 -6.91
CA GLY A 43 -4.99 -0.85 -6.14
C GLY A 43 -5.53 -1.93 -5.22
N GLN A 44 -5.61 -3.17 -5.70
CA GLN A 44 -6.02 -4.30 -4.87
C GLN A 44 -5.05 -4.53 -3.71
N GLN A 45 -3.73 -4.53 -3.97
CA GLN A 45 -2.75 -4.68 -2.88
C GLN A 45 -2.80 -3.53 -1.87
N LEU A 46 -3.01 -2.29 -2.31
CA LEU A 46 -3.17 -1.15 -1.40
C LEU A 46 -4.36 -1.33 -0.47
N LEU A 47 -5.50 -1.80 -0.99
CA LEU A 47 -6.70 -2.00 -0.19
C LEU A 47 -6.56 -3.17 0.77
N ASP A 48 -5.89 -4.24 0.35
CA ASP A 48 -5.69 -5.43 1.17
C ASP A 48 -4.61 -5.25 2.24
N ARG A 49 -3.60 -4.39 1.99
CA ARG A 49 -2.39 -4.29 2.81
C ARG A 49 -2.21 -2.96 3.53
N VAL A 50 -2.94 -1.92 3.15
CA VAL A 50 -2.85 -0.59 3.76
C VAL A 50 -4.21 -0.20 4.35
N PRO A 51 -4.43 -0.45 5.66
CA PRO A 51 -5.72 -0.20 6.33
C PRO A 51 -6.24 1.23 6.14
N LEU A 52 -5.34 2.21 6.13
CA LEU A 52 -5.69 3.61 5.89
C LEU A 52 -6.35 3.80 4.51
N VAL A 53 -5.83 3.16 3.46
CA VAL A 53 -6.38 3.28 2.11
C VAL A 53 -7.75 2.60 2.03
N ALA A 54 -7.91 1.43 2.66
CA ALA A 54 -9.21 0.77 2.77
C ALA A 54 -10.25 1.65 3.47
N HIS A 55 -9.86 2.31 4.56
CA HIS A 55 -10.73 3.22 5.29
C HIS A 55 -11.13 4.45 4.46
N ILE A 56 -10.17 5.07 3.76
CA ILE A 56 -10.45 6.21 2.87
C ILE A 56 -11.42 5.79 1.77
N ARG A 57 -11.18 4.65 1.10
CA ARG A 57 -12.07 4.13 0.06
C ARG A 57 -13.48 3.90 0.60
N HIS A 58 -13.62 3.21 1.73
CA HIS A 58 -14.91 2.93 2.34
C HIS A 58 -15.66 4.23 2.71
N SER A 59 -14.93 5.23 3.20
CA SER A 59 -15.51 6.54 3.51
C SER A 59 -15.97 7.28 2.24
N LEU A 60 -15.21 7.22 1.15
CA LEU A 60 -15.60 7.80 -0.15
C LEU A 60 -16.86 7.14 -0.72
N GLU A 61 -16.95 5.81 -0.66
CA GLU A 61 -18.09 5.03 -1.16
C GLU A 61 -19.40 5.38 -0.42
N GLN A 62 -19.32 5.81 0.84
CA GLN A 62 -20.48 6.22 1.63
C GLN A 62 -20.95 7.65 1.34
N GLN A 63 -20.13 8.48 0.67
CA GLN A 63 -20.49 9.85 0.33
C GLN A 63 -21.12 9.89 -1.07
N SER A 64 -22.34 10.44 -1.17
CA SER A 64 -23.04 10.61 -2.45
C SER A 64 -22.29 11.52 -3.43
N SER A 65 -21.42 12.39 -2.93
CA SER A 65 -20.57 13.28 -3.73
C SER A 65 -19.25 12.63 -4.20
N GLY A 66 -18.90 11.46 -3.66
CA GLY A 66 -17.59 10.83 -3.86
C GLY A 66 -16.41 11.66 -3.33
N GLN A 67 -16.66 12.61 -2.44
CA GLN A 67 -15.64 13.50 -1.88
C GLN A 67 -15.66 13.41 -0.35
N LEU A 68 -14.48 13.39 0.25
CA LEU A 68 -14.30 13.49 1.70
C LEU A 68 -13.68 14.84 2.06
N PRO A 69 -14.15 15.51 3.12
CA PRO A 69 -13.41 16.62 3.70
C PRO A 69 -12.06 16.13 4.25
N GLU A 70 -11.02 16.96 4.17
CA GLU A 70 -9.65 16.59 4.54
C GLU A 70 -9.48 16.31 6.05
N GLN A 71 -10.21 17.04 6.90
CA GLN A 71 -10.00 17.01 8.35
C GLN A 71 -10.32 15.65 9.01
N PRO A 72 -11.37 14.90 8.60
CA PRO A 72 -11.55 13.51 9.04
C PRO A 72 -10.42 12.57 8.63
N VAL A 73 -9.89 12.70 7.41
CA VAL A 73 -8.82 11.82 6.90
C VAL A 73 -7.52 12.03 7.68
N LEU A 74 -7.16 13.28 7.96
CA LEU A 74 -5.93 13.63 8.68
C LEU A 74 -5.95 13.26 10.17
N ARG A 75 -7.14 12.98 10.74
CA ARG A 75 -7.28 12.52 12.13
C ARG A 75 -7.27 11.00 12.27
N LEU A 76 -7.18 10.27 11.17
CA LEU A 76 -7.05 8.82 11.23
C LEU A 76 -5.72 8.48 11.90
N PRO A 77 -5.73 7.68 12.97
CA PRO A 77 -4.49 7.20 13.56
C PRO A 77 -3.75 6.39 12.50
N THR A 78 -2.54 6.83 12.15
CA THR A 78 -1.64 6.19 11.17
C THR A 78 -1.02 4.90 11.72
N GLY A 79 -1.77 4.14 12.53
CA GLY A 79 -1.27 3.05 13.40
C GLY A 79 -0.10 2.26 12.81
N GLU A 80 1.00 2.27 13.57
CA GLU A 80 2.20 1.42 13.46
C GLU A 80 2.95 1.45 12.11
N LEU A 81 3.41 2.64 11.72
CA LEU A 81 4.63 2.81 10.93
C LEU A 81 5.80 3.37 11.77
N GLU A 82 5.65 3.41 13.09
CA GLU A 82 6.80 3.41 13.99
C GLU A 82 7.43 2.03 13.84
N ALA A 83 8.41 1.95 12.94
CA ALA A 83 9.38 0.87 12.93
C ALA A 83 9.79 0.67 14.38
N GLN A 84 9.61 -0.56 14.87
CA GLN A 84 10.22 -0.98 16.10
C GLN A 84 11.73 -0.80 15.89
N ASP A 85 12.25 0.34 16.33
CA ASP A 85 13.64 0.46 16.76
C ASP A 85 13.76 -0.50 17.94
N GLU A 86 14.01 -1.79 17.67
CA GLU A 86 14.45 -2.71 18.69
C GLU A 86 15.98 -2.80 18.60
N PRO A 87 16.71 -2.26 19.60
CA PRO A 87 18.11 -2.56 19.79
C PRO A 87 18.23 -3.86 20.58
N VAL A 88 18.86 -4.88 20.00
CA VAL A 88 19.57 -5.94 20.75
C VAL A 88 20.89 -6.25 20.04
#